data_AF-A0AAX2M1R9-F1
#
_entry.id   AF-A0AAX2M1R9-F1
#
_cell.length_a   1.000
_cell.length_b   1.000
_cell.length_c   1.000
_cell.angle_alpha   90.00
_cell.angle_beta   90.00
_cell.angle_gamma   90.00
#
_symmetry.space_group_name_H-M   'P 1'
#
loop_
_entity.id
_entity.type
_entity.pdbx_description
1 polymer ?
#
loop_
_entity_poly.entity_id
_entity_poly.type
_entity_poly.pdbx_seq_one_letter_code
_entity_poly.pdbx_strand_id
1 'polypeptide(L)'
;MAIYSNSIKDIKDIPNGAKIAIPNDATNESRALDLLAKANLIEFKSQNTLKTPIDISKNPKKLKFIELKAAQLPRALNDTDLAVITTNYALGAGLNPLKDGIFIEDKDSLYAIVLATIKGEETSQKSLVIKEILTSDKIKNFIIEKYKGSVIPTF
;
A
#
# COMPACT_ATOMS: atom_id res chain seq x y z
N MET A 1 -0.39 0.11 3.34
CA MET A 1 0.70 0.02 2.35
C MET A 1 1.98 0.51 3.01
N ALA A 2 3.14 0.03 2.60
CA ALA A 2 4.42 0.53 3.14
C ALA A 2 5.52 0.51 2.08
N ILE A 3 6.57 1.29 2.35
CA ILE A 3 7.84 1.28 1.62
C ILE A 3 8.76 0.25 2.30
N TYR A 4 9.37 -0.63 1.51
CA TYR A 4 10.27 -1.68 1.98
C TYR A 4 11.62 -1.58 1.27
N SER A 5 12.67 -2.07 1.93
CA SER A 5 14.00 -2.28 1.36
C SER A 5 14.66 -3.48 2.02
N ASN A 6 15.49 -4.20 1.26
CA ASN A 6 16.36 -5.23 1.81
C ASN A 6 17.57 -4.63 2.56
N SER A 7 18.09 -3.49 2.11
CA SER A 7 19.34 -2.90 2.61
C SER A 7 19.17 -1.57 3.32
N ILE A 8 18.27 -0.69 2.85
CA ILE A 8 18.03 0.65 3.40
C ILE A 8 17.13 0.53 4.63
N LYS A 9 17.45 1.25 5.72
CA LYS A 9 16.67 1.19 6.97
C LYS A 9 15.91 2.48 7.29
N ASP A 10 16.33 3.61 6.74
CA ASP A 10 15.68 4.91 6.92
C ASP A 10 15.48 5.60 5.56
N ILE A 11 14.37 6.33 5.43
CA ILE A 11 14.03 7.14 4.25
C ILE A 11 15.13 8.18 3.93
N LYS A 12 15.84 8.68 4.95
CA LYS A 12 16.92 9.66 4.78
C LYS A 12 18.11 9.09 4.02
N ASP A 13 18.36 7.79 4.17
CA ASP A 13 19.51 7.08 3.61
C ASP A 13 19.31 6.66 2.14
N ILE A 14 18.16 6.97 1.56
CA ILE A 14 17.85 6.63 0.16
C ILE A 14 18.87 7.33 -0.77
N PRO A 15 19.63 6.58 -1.59
CA PRO A 15 20.65 7.17 -2.45
C PRO A 15 20.03 7.95 -3.61
N ASN A 16 20.82 8.86 -4.18
CA ASN A 16 20.44 9.49 -5.44
C ASN A 16 20.36 8.45 -6.56
N GLY A 17 19.33 8.53 -7.39
CA GLY A 17 19.11 7.59 -8.49
C GLY A 17 18.51 6.25 -8.09
N ALA A 18 18.08 6.08 -6.83
CA ALA A 18 17.49 4.84 -6.34
C ALA A 18 16.33 4.36 -7.22
N LYS A 19 16.30 3.06 -7.48
CA LYS A 19 15.23 2.37 -8.19
C LYS A 19 14.13 2.01 -7.20
N ILE A 20 12.90 2.42 -7.52
CA ILE A 20 11.72 2.19 -6.69
C ILE A 20 10.70 1.41 -7.51
N ALA A 21 10.40 0.18 -7.10
CA ALA A 21 9.30 -0.58 -7.66
C ALA A 21 7.96 -0.09 -7.07
N ILE A 22 6.99 0.21 -7.93
CA ILE A 22 5.64 0.64 -7.54
C ILE A 22 4.56 -0.17 -8.28
N PRO A 23 3.34 -0.28 -7.75
CA PRO A 23 2.22 -0.90 -8.47
C PRO A 23 1.96 -0.19 -9.80
N ASN A 24 1.46 -0.92 -10.80
CA ASN A 24 1.12 -0.39 -12.12
C ASN A 24 -0.39 -0.34 -12.40
N ASP A 25 -1.22 -0.60 -11.39
CA ASP A 25 -2.65 -0.30 -11.46
C ASP A 25 -2.90 1.11 -10.94
N ALA A 26 -3.73 1.88 -11.65
CA ALA A 26 -3.84 3.32 -11.46
C ALA A 26 -4.10 3.75 -9.99
N THR A 27 -4.92 2.99 -9.26
CA THR A 27 -5.26 3.33 -7.87
C THR A 27 -4.12 3.07 -6.90
N ASN A 28 -3.46 1.91 -6.97
CA ASN A 28 -2.36 1.60 -6.05
C ASN A 28 -1.07 2.31 -6.45
N GLU A 29 -0.88 2.61 -7.74
CA GLU A 29 0.21 3.44 -8.23
C GLU A 29 0.10 4.86 -7.63
N SER A 30 -1.05 5.51 -7.79
CA SER A 30 -1.30 6.83 -7.21
C SER A 30 -1.12 6.82 -5.68
N ARG A 31 -1.62 5.78 -4.99
CA ARG A 31 -1.44 5.62 -3.54
C ARG A 31 0.03 5.47 -3.14
N ALA A 32 0.81 4.70 -3.90
CA ALA A 32 2.24 4.53 -3.66
C ALA A 32 3.00 5.84 -3.84
N LEU A 33 2.65 6.60 -4.87
CA LEU A 33 3.19 7.93 -5.14
C LEU A 33 2.84 8.94 -4.05
N ASP A 34 1.60 8.94 -3.56
CA ASP A 34 1.19 9.77 -2.41
C ASP A 34 1.96 9.40 -1.14
N LEU A 35 2.23 8.11 -0.91
CA LEU A 35 3.05 7.66 0.21
C LEU A 35 4.50 8.16 0.11
N LEU A 36 5.08 8.13 -1.09
CA LEU A 36 6.43 8.68 -1.35
C LEU A 36 6.47 10.20 -1.17
N ALA A 37 5.41 10.90 -1.56
CA ALA A 37 5.29 12.35 -1.31
C ALA A 37 5.17 12.66 0.19
N LYS A 38 4.36 11.90 0.94
CA LYS A 38 4.31 12.00 2.41
C LYS A 38 5.67 11.73 3.07
N ALA A 39 6.48 10.85 2.49
CA ALA A 39 7.85 10.60 2.92
C ALA A 39 8.85 11.69 2.48
N ASN A 40 8.39 12.79 1.87
CA ASN A 40 9.20 13.90 1.34
C ASN A 40 10.23 13.49 0.28
N LEU A 41 9.95 12.43 -0.48
CA LEU A 41 10.85 11.94 -1.54
C LEU A 41 10.58 12.58 -2.90
N ILE A 42 9.32 12.95 -3.14
CA ILE A 42 8.83 13.58 -4.37
C ILE A 42 7.74 14.61 -4.04
N GLU A 43 7.43 15.50 -4.98
CA GLU A 43 6.31 16.44 -4.85
C GLU A 43 5.47 16.51 -6.12
N PHE A 44 4.18 16.76 -5.97
CA PHE A 44 3.22 17.00 -7.05
C PHE A 44 2.78 18.47 -7.08
N LYS A 45 2.59 19.03 -8.27
CA LYS A 45 2.04 20.39 -8.46
C LYS A 45 0.51 20.40 -8.43
N SER A 46 -0.12 19.35 -8.97
CA SER A 46 -1.56 19.21 -9.04
C SER A 46 -2.06 18.15 -8.06
N GLN A 47 -3.26 18.39 -7.54
CA GLN A 47 -4.02 17.40 -6.76
C GLN A 47 -4.83 16.50 -7.69
N ASN A 48 -4.20 15.95 -8.73
CA ASN A 48 -4.84 14.99 -9.62
C ASN A 48 -5.36 13.81 -8.79
N THR A 49 -6.58 13.35 -9.11
CA THR A 49 -7.22 12.23 -8.40
C THR A 49 -6.43 10.93 -8.56
N LEU A 50 -5.82 10.72 -9.73
CA LEU A 50 -4.90 9.62 -10.01
C LEU A 50 -3.60 10.21 -10.57
N LYS A 51 -2.46 9.72 -10.06
CA LYS A 51 -1.12 10.18 -10.40
C LYS A 51 -0.29 9.03 -10.95
N THR A 52 0.61 9.36 -11.87
CA THR A 52 1.67 8.48 -12.39
C THR A 52 3.03 9.18 -12.20
N PRO A 53 4.17 8.50 -12.42
CA PRO A 53 5.48 9.14 -12.35
C PRO A 53 5.65 10.39 -13.22
N ILE A 54 4.88 10.52 -14.31
CA ILE A 54 4.96 11.69 -15.21
C ILE A 54 4.44 12.97 -14.53
N ASP A 55 3.57 12.83 -13.53
CA ASP A 55 2.96 13.94 -12.80
C ASP A 55 3.89 14.53 -11.73
N ILE A 56 5.04 13.87 -11.46
CA ILE A 56 5.99 14.29 -10.45
C ILE A 56 6.64 15.61 -10.85
N SER A 57 6.46 16.62 -10.01
CA SER A 57 6.95 17.99 -10.25
C SER A 57 8.33 18.26 -9.65
N LYS A 58 8.67 17.58 -8.55
CA LYS A 58 10.01 17.61 -7.95
C LYS A 58 10.45 16.20 -7.58
N ASN A 59 11.68 15.87 -7.99
CA ASN A 59 12.35 14.61 -7.70
C ASN A 59 13.83 14.90 -7.40
N PRO A 60 14.14 15.47 -6.22
CA PRO A 60 15.48 15.97 -5.91
C PRO A 60 16.54 14.87 -5.90
N LYS A 61 16.18 13.66 -5.47
CA LYS A 61 17.05 12.48 -5.49
C LYS A 61 17.12 11.78 -6.85
N LYS A 62 16.44 12.29 -7.89
CA LYS A 62 16.40 11.68 -9.24
C LYS A 62 16.01 10.19 -9.21
N LEU A 63 15.05 9.84 -8.35
CA LEU A 63 14.51 8.50 -8.16
C LEU A 63 13.97 7.95 -9.48
N LYS A 64 14.14 6.65 -9.70
CA LYS A 64 13.71 5.94 -10.91
C LYS A 64 12.57 5.00 -10.56
N PHE A 65 11.42 5.17 -11.19
CA PHE A 65 10.24 4.36 -10.91
C PHE A 65 10.16 3.17 -11.87
N ILE A 66 9.85 2.00 -11.33
CA ILE A 66 9.62 0.77 -12.08
C ILE A 66 8.21 0.29 -11.74
N GLU A 67 7.30 0.47 -12.68
CA GLU A 67 5.90 0.08 -12.55
C GLU A 67 5.74 -1.43 -12.80
N LEU A 68 5.25 -2.17 -11.81
CA LEU A 68 5.08 -3.62 -11.88
C LEU A 68 3.68 -4.03 -11.41
N LYS A 69 3.26 -5.25 -11.81
CA LYS A 69 2.07 -5.86 -11.22
C LYS A 69 2.30 -6.02 -9.71
N ALA A 70 1.33 -5.64 -8.89
CA ALA A 70 1.48 -5.61 -7.43
C ALA A 70 2.01 -6.94 -6.82
N ALA A 71 1.61 -8.09 -7.39
CA ALA A 71 2.08 -9.41 -6.97
C ALA A 71 3.59 -9.68 -7.21
N GLN A 72 4.27 -8.86 -8.02
CA GLN A 72 5.70 -8.97 -8.31
C GLN A 72 6.55 -8.11 -7.37
N LEU A 73 5.97 -7.11 -6.71
CA LEU A 73 6.71 -6.12 -5.93
C LEU A 73 7.54 -6.74 -4.79
N PRO A 74 7.08 -7.77 -4.05
CA PRO A 74 7.94 -8.38 -3.03
C PRO A 74 9.22 -8.99 -3.60
N ARG A 75 9.18 -9.58 -4.81
CA ARG A 75 10.37 -10.13 -5.47
C ARG A 75 11.27 -9.04 -6.05
N ALA A 76 10.69 -7.90 -6.44
CA ALA A 76 11.43 -6.78 -6.98
C ALA A 76 12.43 -6.16 -5.97
N LEU A 77 12.26 -6.41 -4.67
CA LEU A 77 13.22 -6.01 -3.63
C LEU A 77 14.65 -6.57 -3.84
N ASN A 78 14.81 -7.62 -4.65
CA ASN A 78 16.13 -8.16 -4.97
C ASN A 78 16.86 -7.35 -6.06
N ASP A 79 16.12 -6.61 -6.89
CA ASP A 79 16.64 -5.91 -8.08
C ASP A 79 16.43 -4.38 -8.01
N THR A 80 15.84 -3.89 -6.91
CA THR A 80 15.52 -2.48 -6.67
C THR A 80 15.95 -2.08 -5.26
N ASP A 81 16.21 -0.79 -5.07
CA ASP A 81 16.59 -0.25 -3.76
C ASP A 81 15.38 -0.22 -2.81
N LEU A 82 14.20 0.01 -3.37
CA LEU A 82 12.94 0.17 -2.64
C LEU A 82 11.78 -0.46 -3.41
N ALA A 83 10.78 -0.96 -2.70
CA ALA A 83 9.48 -1.30 -3.27
C ALA A 83 8.35 -0.77 -2.38
N VAL A 84 7.30 -0.23 -3.01
CA VAL A 84 6.10 0.22 -2.31
C VAL A 84 5.01 -0.84 -2.43
N ILE A 85 4.75 -1.58 -1.37
CA ILE A 85 3.99 -2.85 -1.43
C ILE A 85 2.68 -2.74 -0.63
N THR A 86 1.58 -3.24 -1.20
CA THR A 86 0.31 -3.39 -0.47
C THR A 86 0.42 -4.49 0.59
N THR A 87 -0.31 -4.31 1.70
CA THR A 87 -0.19 -5.16 2.89
C THR A 87 -0.43 -6.65 2.59
N ASN A 88 -1.39 -6.99 1.72
CA ASN A 88 -1.69 -8.39 1.39
C ASN A 88 -0.52 -9.10 0.70
N TYR A 89 0.17 -8.45 -0.24
CA TYR A 89 1.34 -9.03 -0.91
C TYR A 89 2.58 -9.03 -0.03
N ALA A 90 2.76 -8.00 0.81
CA ALA A 90 3.83 -7.97 1.81
C ALA A 90 3.71 -9.16 2.77
N LEU A 91 2.53 -9.34 3.40
CA LEU A 91 2.28 -10.45 4.32
C LEU A 91 2.41 -11.81 3.63
N GLY A 92 1.92 -11.93 2.38
CA GLY A 92 2.07 -13.15 1.58
C GLY A 92 3.52 -13.51 1.26
N ALA A 93 4.42 -12.53 1.25
CA ALA A 93 5.87 -12.70 1.10
C ALA A 93 6.62 -12.77 2.43
N GLY A 94 5.92 -12.82 3.57
CA GLY A 94 6.52 -12.87 4.90
C GLY A 94 7.01 -11.52 5.44
N LEU A 95 6.71 -10.40 4.75
CA LEU A 95 7.05 -9.05 5.19
C LEU A 95 5.93 -8.47 6.06
N ASN A 96 6.30 -7.92 7.21
CA ASN A 96 5.39 -7.24 8.11
C ASN A 96 5.55 -5.71 7.98
N PRO A 97 4.50 -4.95 7.63
CA PRO A 97 4.60 -3.49 7.45
C PRO A 97 5.05 -2.72 8.70
N LEU A 98 4.76 -3.21 9.91
CA LEU A 98 5.13 -2.54 11.16
C LEU A 98 6.57 -2.86 11.61
N LYS A 99 7.18 -3.90 11.05
CA LYS A 99 8.55 -4.32 11.40
C LYS A 99 9.56 -4.07 10.30
N ASP A 100 9.17 -4.38 9.07
CA ASP A 100 10.06 -4.40 7.90
C ASP A 100 9.83 -3.20 6.99
N GLY A 101 8.71 -2.48 7.16
CA GLY A 101 8.43 -1.25 6.45
C GLY A 101 9.29 -0.10 6.99
N ILE A 102 10.03 0.58 6.11
CA ILE A 102 10.84 1.75 6.48
C ILE A 102 10.00 3.04 6.52
N PHE A 103 8.81 3.02 5.91
CA PHE A 103 7.79 4.06 6.02
C PHE A 103 6.42 3.44 5.74
N ILE A 104 5.48 3.61 6.65
CA ILE A 104 4.15 3.00 6.60
C ILE A 104 3.10 4.07 6.36
N GLU A 105 2.09 3.74 5.58
CA GLU A 105 0.91 4.60 5.44
C GLU A 105 0.18 4.74 6.79
N ASP A 106 -0.25 5.96 7.09
CA ASP A 106 -1.00 6.27 8.31
C ASP A 106 -2.27 5.41 8.44
N LYS A 107 -2.67 5.16 9.69
CA LYS A 107 -3.92 4.44 10.02
C LYS A 107 -5.17 5.14 9.49
N ASP A 108 -5.12 6.47 9.34
CA ASP A 108 -6.21 7.31 8.82
C ASP A 108 -6.19 7.29 7.28
N SER A 109 -6.33 6.08 6.73
CA SER A 109 -6.24 5.78 5.31
C SER A 109 -7.61 5.77 4.65
N LEU A 110 -7.73 6.35 3.46
CA LEU A 110 -8.96 6.32 2.65
C LEU A 110 -9.20 4.95 1.98
N TYR A 111 -8.29 4.00 2.17
CA TYR A 111 -8.26 2.73 1.44
C TYR A 111 -8.76 1.54 2.26
N ALA A 112 -9.85 1.73 3.00
CA ALA A 112 -10.55 0.63 3.67
C ALA A 112 -11.03 -0.41 2.65
N ILE A 113 -10.82 -1.69 2.95
CA ILE A 113 -11.35 -2.78 2.13
C ILE A 113 -12.85 -2.91 2.38
N VAL A 114 -13.63 -3.02 1.31
CA VAL A 114 -15.09 -3.08 1.35
C VAL A 114 -15.61 -4.42 0.86
N LEU A 115 -16.78 -4.82 1.37
CA LEU A 115 -17.60 -5.83 0.72
C LEU A 115 -18.35 -5.17 -0.45
N ALA A 116 -17.99 -5.54 -1.67
CA ALA A 116 -18.68 -5.09 -2.88
C ALA A 116 -19.73 -6.11 -3.32
N THR A 117 -20.89 -5.62 -3.80
CA THR A 117 -21.97 -6.43 -4.37
C THR A 117 -22.32 -5.93 -5.76
N ILE A 118 -23.07 -6.73 -6.53
CA ILE A 118 -23.69 -6.25 -7.76
C ILE A 118 -24.78 -5.24 -7.38
N LYS A 119 -24.93 -4.17 -8.16
CA LYS A 119 -25.99 -3.17 -7.93
C LYS A 119 -27.37 -3.84 -7.86
N GLY A 120 -28.12 -3.57 -6.79
CA GLY A 120 -29.43 -4.18 -6.51
C GLY A 120 -29.37 -5.40 -5.57
N GLU A 121 -28.18 -5.93 -5.28
CA GLU A 121 -27.98 -7.06 -4.37
C GLU A 121 -27.54 -6.62 -2.97
N GLU A 122 -27.48 -5.32 -2.68
CA GLU A 122 -26.95 -4.78 -1.42
C GLU A 122 -27.76 -5.27 -0.21
N THR A 123 -29.07 -5.50 -0.40
CA THR A 123 -30.02 -5.93 0.63
C THR A 123 -30.49 -7.36 0.46
N SER A 124 -29.91 -8.13 -0.46
CA SER A 124 -30.27 -9.55 -0.59
C SER A 124 -29.86 -10.33 0.66
N GLN A 125 -30.62 -11.36 1.01
CA GLN A 125 -30.36 -12.16 2.21
C GLN A 125 -28.91 -12.67 2.25
N LYS A 126 -28.36 -13.07 1.10
CA LYS A 126 -26.98 -13.52 0.97
C LYS A 126 -25.98 -12.41 1.33
N SER A 127 -26.17 -11.21 0.79
CA SER A 127 -25.28 -10.07 1.06
C SER A 127 -25.32 -9.65 2.52
N LEU A 128 -26.51 -9.65 3.14
CA LEU A 128 -26.68 -9.32 4.56
C LEU A 128 -25.99 -10.34 5.46
N VAL A 129 -26.13 -11.64 5.19
CA VAL A 129 -25.45 -12.70 5.95
C VAL A 129 -23.92 -12.60 5.82
N ILE A 130 -23.40 -12.37 4.61
CA ILE A 130 -21.94 -12.20 4.41
C ILE A 130 -21.45 -10.96 5.15
N LYS A 131 -22.18 -9.84 5.08
CA LYS A 131 -21.85 -8.61 5.80
C LYS A 131 -21.77 -8.88 7.31
N GLU A 132 -22.80 -9.49 7.90
CA GLU A 132 -22.85 -9.81 9.33
C GLU A 132 -21.66 -10.67 9.76
N ILE A 133 -21.35 -11.73 8.99
CA ILE A 133 -20.21 -12.61 9.29
C ILE A 133 -18.89 -11.81 9.25
N LEU A 134 -18.66 -11.06 8.17
CA LEU A 134 -17.42 -10.30 7.99
C LEU A 134 -17.25 -9.19 9.01
N THR A 135 -18.34 -8.61 9.52
CA THR A 135 -18.32 -7.56 10.54
C THR A 135 -18.54 -8.07 11.97
N SER A 136 -18.46 -9.38 12.21
CA SER A 136 -18.66 -9.96 13.54
C SER A 136 -17.47 -9.74 14.48
N ASP A 137 -17.72 -9.75 15.80
CA ASP A 137 -16.66 -9.68 16.82
C ASP A 137 -15.63 -10.81 16.67
N LYS A 138 -16.07 -11.99 16.21
CA LYS A 138 -15.17 -13.11 15.93
C LYS A 138 -14.15 -12.75 14.85
N ILE A 139 -14.58 -12.13 13.75
CA ILE A 139 -13.68 -11.70 12.68
C ILE A 139 -12.82 -10.52 13.13
N LYS A 140 -13.38 -9.57 13.88
CA LYS A 140 -12.63 -8.46 14.47
C LYS A 140 -11.46 -8.95 15.34
N ASN A 141 -11.74 -9.87 16.26
CA ASN A 141 -10.74 -10.45 17.15
C ASN A 141 -9.70 -11.26 16.37
N PHE A 142 -10.14 -12.06 15.40
CA PHE A 142 -9.21 -12.76 14.50
C PHE A 142 -8.24 -11.81 13.81
N ILE A 143 -8.73 -10.69 13.26
CA ILE A 143 -7.88 -9.70 12.58
C ILE A 143 -6.84 -9.13 13.56
N ILE A 144 -7.27 -8.71 14.75
CA ILE A 144 -6.40 -8.12 15.77
C ILE A 144 -5.32 -9.12 16.19
N GLU A 145 -5.70 -10.35 16.52
CA GLU A 145 -4.79 -11.38 17.01
C GLU A 145 -3.81 -11.87 15.92
N LYS A 146 -4.33 -12.10 14.71
CA LYS A 146 -3.56 -12.67 13.61
C LYS A 146 -2.56 -11.68 13.04
N TYR A 147 -3.00 -10.45 12.79
CA TYR A 147 -2.21 -9.45 12.06
C TYR A 147 -1.55 -8.42 12.95
N LYS A 148 -1.88 -8.39 14.26
CA LYS A 148 -1.18 -7.59 15.27
C LYS A 148 -0.96 -6.13 14.83
N GLY A 149 -2.00 -5.52 14.27
CA GLY A 149 -1.99 -4.13 13.79
C GLY A 149 -1.58 -3.94 12.32
N SER A 150 -1.06 -4.95 11.63
CA SER A 150 -0.76 -4.86 10.18
C SER A 150 -2.03 -4.80 9.32
N VAL A 151 -3.15 -5.28 9.86
CA VAL A 151 -4.50 -5.14 9.32
C VAL A 151 -5.37 -4.60 10.45
N ILE A 152 -6.13 -3.55 10.17
CA ILE A 152 -6.93 -2.82 11.16
C ILE A 152 -8.41 -2.99 10.81
N PRO A 153 -9.26 -3.52 11.72
CA PRO A 153 -10.70 -3.58 11.50
C PRO A 153 -11.30 -2.17 11.40
N THR A 154 -12.30 -2.00 10.53
CA THR A 154 -13.00 -0.72 10.31
C THR A 154 -14.45 -0.74 10.81
N PHE A 155 -14.78 -1.70 11.69
CA PHE A 155 -16.09 -1.96 12.28
C PHE A 155 -15.93 -2.40 13.73
#